data_AF-A0A7C7WP90-F1
#
_entry.id   AF-A0A7C7WP90-F1
#
_cell.length_a   1.000
_cell.length_b   1.000
_cell.length_c   1.000
_cell.angle_alpha   90.00
_cell.angle_beta   90.00
_cell.angle_gamma   90.00
#
_symmetry.space_group_name_H-M   'P 1'
#
loop_
_entity.id
_entity.type
_entity.pdbx_description
1 polymer ?
#
loop_
_entity_poly.entity_id
_entity_poly.type
_entity_poly.pdbx_seq_one_letter_code
_entity_poly.pdbx_strand_id
1 'polypeptide(L)'
;MNTPTHVMLNALVLGRGRWLSHWLAISGGAVAPDLSMVFLFAYERVVRGTPERVIWSTRYFDPDWQLVVDLFNSFPLIGLGALVAWRLRATAWLAFFASMALHCVTDLLVHREDAHAHFFPLSSWRFISPVSYWDPRHYGWLVGPLELLLIVGGALVLFRSETRVWRRIGRGVLVATVVFIAFAVTNWAF
;
A
#
# COMPACT_ATOMS: atom_id res chain seq x y z
N MET A 1 -0.05 5.51 -2.81
CA MET A 1 1.44 5.49 -2.67
C MET A 1 1.92 4.15 -3.21
N ASN A 2 3.20 3.92 -3.51
CA ASN A 2 3.59 2.57 -3.99
C ASN A 2 3.67 1.55 -2.82
N THR A 3 3.28 0.30 -3.06
CA THR A 3 3.29 -0.81 -2.07
C THR A 3 4.61 -0.93 -1.29
N PRO A 4 5.81 -0.87 -1.92
CA PRO A 4 7.08 -0.95 -1.18
C PRO A 4 7.23 0.18 -0.14
N THR A 5 6.72 1.37 -0.45
CA THR A 5 6.73 2.53 0.43
C THR A 5 5.85 2.28 1.66
N HIS A 6 4.66 1.70 1.48
CA HIS A 6 3.79 1.31 2.60
C HIS A 6 4.45 0.31 3.53
N VAL A 7 5.09 -0.73 2.98
CA VAL A 7 5.78 -1.75 3.78
C VAL A 7 6.93 -1.13 4.58
N MET A 8 7.73 -0.25 3.96
CA MET A 8 8.80 0.45 4.67
C MET A 8 8.25 1.33 5.79
N LEU A 9 7.28 2.19 5.49
CA LEU A 9 6.70 3.10 6.47
C LEU A 9 6.10 2.34 7.65
N ASN A 10 5.35 1.29 7.37
CA ASN A 10 4.76 0.43 8.40
C ASN A 10 5.82 -0.26 9.26
N ALA A 11 6.90 -0.76 8.66
CA ALA A 11 8.03 -1.33 9.41
C ALA A 11 8.68 -0.30 10.34
N LEU A 12 8.89 0.94 9.88
CA LEU A 12 9.48 2.02 10.69
C LEU A 12 8.55 2.50 11.80
N VAL A 13 7.25 2.59 11.53
CA VAL A 13 6.26 3.13 12.47
C VAL A 13 5.83 2.07 13.49
N LEU A 14 5.50 0.87 13.03
CA LEU A 14 4.88 -0.18 13.86
C LEU A 14 5.86 -1.28 14.28
N GLY A 15 6.99 -1.45 13.58
CA GLY A 15 8.00 -2.48 13.85
C GLY A 15 8.86 -2.22 15.09
N ARG A 16 8.26 -1.70 16.17
CA ARG A 16 8.92 -1.32 17.42
C ARG A 16 8.05 -1.63 18.64
N GLY A 17 8.66 -1.59 19.83
CA GLY A 17 7.96 -1.79 21.11
C GLY A 17 7.18 -3.10 21.16
N ARG A 18 5.94 -3.05 21.65
CA ARG A 18 5.07 -4.24 21.82
C ARG A 18 4.74 -5.01 20.53
N TRP A 19 4.97 -4.42 19.36
CA TRP A 19 4.66 -5.04 18.05
C TRP A 19 5.91 -5.45 17.28
N LEU A 20 7.11 -5.31 17.87
CA LEU A 20 8.39 -5.66 17.25
C LEU A 20 8.42 -7.10 16.68
N SER A 21 7.81 -8.06 17.38
CA SER A 21 7.75 -9.47 16.97
C SER A 21 6.65 -9.79 15.97
N HIS A 22 5.70 -8.88 15.72
CA HIS A 22 4.55 -9.07 14.83
C HIS A 22 4.84 -8.60 13.40
N TRP A 23 6.07 -8.79 12.94
CA TRP A 23 6.52 -8.36 11.61
C TRP A 23 5.66 -8.93 10.47
N LEU A 24 5.18 -10.17 10.58
CA LEU A 24 4.28 -10.77 9.57
C LEU A 24 2.96 -10.02 9.47
N ALA A 25 2.37 -9.69 10.61
CA ALA A 25 1.11 -8.96 10.67
C ALA A 25 1.28 -7.54 10.12
N ILE A 26 2.37 -6.86 10.47
CA ILE A 26 2.67 -5.51 9.99
C ILE A 26 2.92 -5.53 8.47
N SER A 27 3.80 -6.40 7.98
CA SER A 27 4.07 -6.48 6.53
C SER A 27 2.83 -6.93 5.75
N GLY A 28 2.04 -7.86 6.31
CA GLY A 28 0.78 -8.30 5.72
C GLY A 28 -0.24 -7.17 5.64
N GLY A 29 -0.43 -6.40 6.71
CA GLY A 29 -1.37 -5.28 6.74
C GLY A 29 -0.95 -4.13 5.83
N ALA A 30 0.35 -3.92 5.63
CA ALA A 30 0.87 -2.92 4.70
C ALA A 30 0.66 -3.28 3.22
N VAL A 31 0.50 -4.57 2.90
CA VAL A 31 0.30 -5.07 1.51
C VAL A 31 -1.16 -5.38 1.22
N ALA A 32 -1.95 -5.75 2.24
CA ALA A 32 -3.30 -6.24 2.06
C ALA A 32 -4.22 -5.28 1.26
N PRO A 33 -4.18 -3.95 1.44
CA PRO A 33 -5.05 -3.08 0.66
C PRO A 33 -4.77 -3.11 -0.85
N ASP A 34 -3.49 -3.07 -1.24
CA ASP A 34 -3.03 -3.17 -2.63
C ASP A 34 -3.20 -4.55 -3.26
N LEU A 35 -3.31 -5.59 -2.44
CA LEU A 35 -3.36 -6.97 -2.92
C LEU A 35 -4.53 -7.21 -3.88
N SER A 36 -5.66 -6.53 -3.64
CA SER A 36 -6.81 -6.50 -4.54
C SER A 36 -6.42 -6.08 -5.96
N MET A 37 -5.73 -4.94 -6.09
CA MET A 37 -5.26 -4.39 -7.36
C MET A 37 -4.23 -5.33 -8.03
N VAL A 38 -3.30 -5.91 -7.27
CA VAL A 38 -2.30 -6.85 -7.82
C VAL A 38 -2.96 -8.09 -8.42
N PHE A 39 -3.94 -8.69 -7.73
CA PHE A 39 -4.66 -9.86 -8.25
C PHE A 39 -5.46 -9.54 -9.50
N LEU A 40 -6.20 -8.42 -9.48
CA LEU A 40 -7.01 -7.97 -10.60
C LEU A 40 -6.13 -7.66 -11.82
N PHE A 41 -5.01 -6.95 -11.63
CA PHE A 41 -4.02 -6.70 -12.67
C PHE A 41 -3.45 -8.00 -13.26
N ALA A 42 -3.03 -8.94 -12.41
CA ALA A 42 -2.47 -10.21 -12.86
C ALA A 42 -3.49 -11.01 -13.68
N TYR A 43 -4.75 -11.04 -13.26
CA TYR A 43 -5.83 -11.69 -14.01
C TYR A 43 -6.01 -11.07 -15.40
N GLU A 44 -6.09 -9.74 -15.50
CA GLU A 44 -6.19 -9.05 -16.79
C GLU A 44 -5.01 -9.34 -17.70
N ARG A 45 -3.80 -9.20 -17.15
CA ARG A 45 -2.58 -9.19 -17.94
C ARG A 45 -2.21 -10.59 -18.40
N VAL A 46 -2.33 -11.58 -17.51
CA VAL A 46 -1.86 -12.95 -17.73
C VAL A 46 -2.96 -13.84 -18.30
N VAL A 47 -4.19 -13.73 -17.78
CA VAL A 47 -5.29 -14.61 -18.19
C VAL A 47 -6.04 -14.03 -19.39
N ARG A 48 -6.39 -12.73 -19.35
CA ARG A 48 -7.16 -12.09 -20.43
C ARG A 48 -6.31 -11.49 -21.54
N GLY A 49 -5.00 -11.36 -21.32
CA GLY A 49 -4.08 -10.73 -22.27
C GLY A 49 -4.37 -9.24 -22.50
N THR A 50 -5.08 -8.59 -21.58
CA THR A 50 -5.48 -7.18 -21.72
C THR A 50 -4.23 -6.29 -21.74
N PRO A 51 -4.10 -5.34 -22.70
CA PRO A 51 -2.98 -4.41 -22.73
C PRO A 51 -2.95 -3.51 -21.48
N GLU A 52 -1.77 -3.24 -20.93
CA GLU A 52 -1.61 -2.47 -19.69
C GLU A 52 -2.23 -1.08 -19.75
N ARG A 53 -2.08 -0.40 -20.89
CA ARG A 53 -2.73 0.89 -21.12
C ARG A 53 -4.25 0.81 -20.90
N VAL A 54 -4.91 -0.26 -21.37
CA VAL A 54 -6.35 -0.46 -21.20
C VAL A 54 -6.69 -0.83 -19.75
N ILE A 55 -5.82 -1.59 -19.07
CA ILE A 55 -6.00 -1.91 -17.66
C ILE A 55 -6.03 -0.62 -16.83
N TRP A 56 -4.98 0.20 -16.93
CA TRP A 56 -4.82 1.38 -16.10
C TRP A 56 -5.71 2.57 -16.49
N SER A 57 -6.08 2.71 -17.77
CA SER A 57 -6.94 3.82 -18.23
C SER A 57 -8.43 3.52 -18.23
N THR A 58 -8.84 2.26 -18.08
CA THR A 58 -10.25 1.87 -18.15
C THR A 58 -10.62 0.85 -17.09
N ARG A 59 -10.04 -0.37 -17.13
CA ARG A 59 -10.45 -1.47 -16.24
C ARG A 59 -10.29 -1.15 -14.77
N TYR A 60 -9.22 -0.43 -14.42
CA TYR A 60 -8.97 0.02 -13.06
C TYR A 60 -10.15 0.81 -12.48
N PHE A 61 -10.85 1.59 -13.31
CA PHE A 61 -11.99 2.42 -12.92
C PHE A 61 -13.34 1.72 -13.07
N ASP A 62 -13.38 0.45 -13.49
CA ASP A 62 -14.63 -0.32 -13.57
C ASP A 62 -15.24 -0.45 -12.15
N PRO A 63 -16.58 -0.32 -12.00
CA PRO A 63 -17.23 -0.38 -10.68
C PRO A 63 -16.91 -1.64 -9.88
N ASP A 64 -16.80 -2.79 -10.54
CA ASP A 64 -16.52 -4.07 -9.90
C ASP A 64 -15.08 -4.12 -9.32
N TRP A 65 -14.12 -3.47 -10.00
CA TRP A 65 -12.76 -3.34 -9.48
C TRP A 65 -12.73 -2.42 -8.28
N GLN A 66 -13.34 -1.24 -8.43
CA GLN A 66 -13.38 -0.24 -7.38
C GLN A 66 -14.07 -0.77 -6.13
N LEU A 67 -15.12 -1.60 -6.26
CA LEU A 67 -15.75 -2.26 -5.12
C LEU A 67 -14.77 -3.13 -4.32
N VAL A 68 -13.97 -3.96 -4.99
CA VAL A 68 -13.00 -4.84 -4.31
C VAL A 68 -11.89 -4.00 -3.68
N VAL A 69 -11.39 -2.98 -4.37
CA VAL A 69 -10.37 -2.07 -3.83
C VAL A 69 -10.87 -1.29 -2.61
N ASP A 70 -12.09 -0.75 -2.69
CA ASP A 70 -12.73 0.03 -1.62
C ASP A 70 -13.01 -0.83 -0.38
N LEU A 71 -13.36 -2.11 -0.55
CA LEU A 71 -13.53 -3.06 0.56
C LEU A 71 -12.24 -3.24 1.38
N PHE A 72 -11.10 -3.37 0.72
CA PHE A 72 -9.81 -3.55 1.39
C PHE A 72 -9.23 -2.23 1.93
N ASN A 73 -9.67 -1.09 1.40
CA ASN A 73 -9.27 0.26 1.81
C ASN A 73 -10.24 0.94 2.80
N SER A 74 -11.22 0.20 3.31
CA SER A 74 -12.30 0.72 4.16
C SER A 74 -11.87 0.93 5.61
N PHE A 75 -11.84 2.19 6.06
CA PHE A 75 -11.65 2.53 7.48
C PHE A 75 -12.73 1.91 8.39
N PRO A 76 -14.04 1.92 8.04
CA PRO A 76 -15.05 1.24 8.85
C PRO A 76 -14.77 -0.25 9.04
N LEU A 77 -14.41 -0.98 7.98
CA LEU A 77 -14.14 -2.42 8.06
C LEU A 77 -12.83 -2.72 8.78
N ILE A 78 -11.77 -1.95 8.52
CA ILE A 78 -10.50 -2.03 9.25
C ILE A 78 -10.72 -1.74 10.74
N GLY A 79 -11.50 -0.71 11.06
CA GLY A 79 -11.84 -0.33 12.44
C GLY A 79 -12.64 -1.41 13.16
N LEU A 80 -13.62 -2.02 12.49
CA LEU A 80 -14.37 -3.17 13.01
C LEU A 80 -13.44 -4.37 13.28
N GLY A 81 -12.57 -4.69 12.33
CA GLY A 81 -11.56 -5.75 12.49
C GLY A 81 -10.62 -5.49 13.68
N ALA A 82 -10.12 -4.26 13.80
CA ALA A 82 -9.28 -3.84 14.92
C ALA A 82 -10.02 -3.93 16.27
N LEU A 83 -11.30 -3.54 16.32
CA LEU A 83 -12.13 -3.64 17.52
C LEU A 83 -12.31 -5.10 17.95
N VAL A 84 -12.62 -5.99 17.03
CA VAL A 84 -12.73 -7.43 17.29
C VAL A 84 -11.40 -8.00 17.78
N ALA A 85 -10.30 -7.69 17.09
CA ALA A 85 -8.96 -8.14 17.48
C ALA A 85 -8.58 -7.66 18.89
N TRP A 86 -8.90 -6.41 19.23
CA TRP A 86 -8.68 -5.86 20.57
C TRP A 86 -9.50 -6.59 21.64
N ARG A 87 -10.80 -6.80 21.40
CA ARG A 87 -11.69 -7.53 22.34
C ARG A 87 -11.22 -8.96 22.59
N LEU A 88 -10.70 -9.62 21.56
CA LEU A 88 -10.14 -10.98 21.64
C LEU A 88 -8.69 -11.02 22.14
N ARG A 89 -8.09 -9.86 22.46
CA ARG A 89 -6.66 -9.73 22.83
C ARG A 89 -5.71 -10.32 21.79
N ALA A 90 -6.12 -10.33 20.54
CA ALA A 90 -5.37 -10.87 19.42
C ALA A 90 -4.36 -9.84 18.89
N THR A 91 -3.24 -9.67 19.61
CA THR A 91 -2.26 -8.60 19.37
C THR A 91 -1.71 -8.59 17.93
N ALA A 92 -1.50 -9.76 17.32
CA ALA A 92 -1.05 -9.85 15.94
C ALA A 92 -2.08 -9.27 14.96
N TRP A 93 -3.36 -9.61 15.11
CA TRP A 93 -4.43 -9.04 14.28
C TRP A 93 -4.62 -7.55 14.51
N LEU A 94 -4.46 -7.08 15.74
CA LEU A 94 -4.49 -5.65 16.03
C LEU A 94 -3.35 -4.90 15.33
N ALA A 95 -2.13 -5.46 15.30
CA ALA A 95 -1.01 -4.91 14.54
C ALA A 95 -1.26 -4.94 13.02
N PHE A 96 -1.91 -5.99 12.51
CA PHE A 96 -2.31 -6.11 11.10
C PHE A 96 -3.29 -4.99 10.71
N PHE A 97 -4.39 -4.80 11.45
CA PHE A 97 -5.36 -3.75 11.14
C PHE A 97 -4.81 -2.34 11.38
N ALA A 98 -3.94 -2.13 12.38
CA ALA A 98 -3.24 -0.86 12.54
C ALA A 98 -2.33 -0.56 11.34
N SER A 99 -1.73 -1.59 10.75
CA SER A 99 -0.91 -1.45 9.56
C SER A 99 -1.71 -1.14 8.31
N MET A 100 -2.85 -1.80 8.11
CA MET A 100 -3.80 -1.44 7.05
C MET A 100 -4.29 0.00 7.21
N ALA A 101 -4.62 0.43 8.44
CA ALA A 101 -5.04 1.79 8.69
C ALA A 101 -3.96 2.81 8.32
N LEU A 102 -2.69 2.55 8.67
CA LEU A 102 -1.58 3.43 8.29
C LEU A 102 -1.39 3.49 6.76
N HIS A 103 -1.55 2.37 6.06
CA HIS A 103 -1.56 2.32 4.60
C HIS A 103 -2.66 3.24 4.03
N CYS A 104 -3.92 3.03 4.43
CA CYS A 104 -5.04 3.81 3.92
C CYS A 104 -4.95 5.30 4.27
N VAL A 105 -4.39 5.66 5.43
CA VAL A 105 -4.14 7.07 5.78
C VAL A 105 -3.14 7.69 4.81
N THR A 106 -2.05 6.99 4.47
CA THR A 106 -1.11 7.52 3.49
C THR A 106 -1.72 7.66 2.11
N ASP A 107 -2.58 6.73 1.68
CA ASP A 107 -3.24 6.82 0.38
C ASP A 107 -4.28 7.91 0.30
N LEU A 108 -5.05 8.10 1.36
CA LEU A 108 -5.98 9.22 1.47
C LEU A 108 -5.29 10.56 1.16
N LEU A 109 -4.00 10.70 1.51
CA LEU A 109 -3.25 11.94 1.29
C LEU A 109 -2.67 12.08 -0.13
N VAL A 110 -2.55 11.01 -0.91
CA VAL A 110 -1.79 11.03 -2.18
C VAL A 110 -2.52 10.43 -3.37
N HIS A 111 -3.78 9.99 -3.22
CA HIS A 111 -4.63 9.57 -4.34
C HIS A 111 -5.61 10.68 -4.72
N ARG A 112 -5.72 10.92 -6.05
CA ARG A 112 -6.54 12.01 -6.60
C ARG A 112 -7.54 11.47 -7.60
N GLU A 113 -7.10 11.17 -8.82
CA GLU A 113 -7.94 10.61 -9.88
C GLU A 113 -8.37 9.17 -9.55
N ASP A 114 -7.54 8.47 -8.80
CA ASP A 114 -7.65 7.08 -8.37
C ASP A 114 -8.01 6.94 -6.88
N ALA A 115 -8.66 7.96 -6.30
CA ALA A 115 -9.03 7.97 -4.89
C ALA A 115 -10.02 6.85 -4.51
N HIS A 116 -9.76 6.20 -3.38
CA HIS A 116 -10.62 5.14 -2.84
C HIS A 116 -11.75 5.71 -1.98
N ALA A 117 -12.89 5.02 -1.95
CA ALA A 117 -13.98 5.31 -1.04
C ALA A 117 -13.67 4.71 0.35
N HIS A 118 -12.75 5.33 1.08
CA HIS A 118 -12.27 4.85 2.38
C HIS A 118 -13.35 4.70 3.46
N PHE A 119 -14.54 5.29 3.27
CA PHE A 119 -15.68 5.15 4.19
C PHE A 119 -16.73 4.13 3.73
N PHE A 120 -16.48 3.37 2.67
CA PHE A 120 -17.34 2.27 2.25
C PHE A 120 -17.46 1.23 3.38
N PRO A 121 -18.61 0.55 3.60
CA PRO A 121 -19.88 0.68 2.90
C PRO A 121 -20.78 1.82 3.45
N LEU A 122 -20.30 2.61 4.41
CA LEU A 122 -21.10 3.68 5.01
C LEU A 122 -21.25 4.88 4.07
N SER A 123 -20.26 5.14 3.23
CA SER A 123 -20.27 6.21 2.23
C SER A 123 -19.36 5.88 1.05
N SER A 124 -19.81 6.18 -0.17
CA SER A 124 -19.00 6.13 -1.39
C SER A 124 -18.21 7.43 -1.64
N TRP A 125 -18.17 8.34 -0.67
CA TRP A 125 -17.41 9.58 -0.78
C TRP A 125 -15.91 9.29 -0.87
N ARG A 126 -15.25 10.00 -1.79
CA ARG A 126 -13.83 9.92 -2.07
C ARG A 126 -13.19 11.26 -1.75
N PHE A 127 -12.09 11.25 -1.01
CA PHE A 127 -11.29 12.44 -0.82
C PHE A 127 -10.38 12.62 -2.03
N ILE A 128 -10.59 13.69 -2.80
CA ILE A 128 -9.78 14.02 -3.96
C ILE A 128 -8.57 14.82 -3.47
N SER A 129 -7.44 14.16 -3.24
CA SER A 129 -6.25 14.84 -2.72
C SER A 129 -5.73 15.89 -3.71
N PRO A 130 -5.25 17.07 -3.26
CA PRO A 130 -4.51 18.01 -4.11
C PRO A 130 -3.16 17.45 -4.60
N VAL A 131 -2.66 16.38 -3.97
CA VAL A 131 -1.39 15.73 -4.28
C VAL A 131 -1.67 14.35 -4.84
N SER A 132 -1.02 14.02 -5.96
CA SER A 132 -1.00 12.69 -6.56
C SER A 132 0.38 12.08 -6.38
N TYR A 133 0.45 10.80 -6.01
CA TYR A 133 1.73 10.10 -5.92
C TYR A 133 2.35 9.78 -7.29
N TRP A 134 1.56 9.85 -8.37
CA TRP A 134 1.99 9.46 -9.71
C TRP A 134 1.81 10.54 -10.77
N ASP A 135 0.80 11.42 -10.67
CA ASP A 135 0.56 12.45 -11.69
C ASP A 135 1.52 13.65 -11.51
N PRO A 136 2.43 13.92 -12.48
CA PRO A 136 3.33 15.06 -12.42
C PRO A 136 2.63 16.42 -12.35
N ARG A 137 1.40 16.54 -12.87
CA ARG A 137 0.61 17.78 -12.80
C ARG A 137 0.13 18.10 -11.38
N HIS A 138 0.13 17.09 -10.51
CA HIS A 138 -0.31 17.19 -9.12
C HIS A 138 0.79 16.73 -8.15
N TYR A 139 2.01 17.24 -8.34
CA TYR A 139 3.18 17.00 -7.47
C TYR A 139 3.74 15.56 -7.46
N GLY A 140 3.32 14.66 -8.35
CA GLY A 140 3.88 13.31 -8.45
C GLY A 140 5.39 13.28 -8.70
N TRP A 141 5.92 14.29 -9.41
CA TRP A 141 7.37 14.48 -9.60
C TRP A 141 8.14 14.72 -8.30
N LEU A 142 7.47 15.21 -7.25
CA LEU A 142 8.02 15.42 -5.92
C LEU A 142 7.75 14.22 -5.01
N VAL A 143 6.53 13.67 -5.04
CA VAL A 143 6.15 12.52 -4.20
C VAL A 143 7.00 11.29 -4.51
N GLY A 144 7.22 10.94 -5.78
CA GLY A 144 8.03 9.79 -6.17
C GLY A 144 9.44 9.79 -5.56
N PRO A 145 10.24 10.86 -5.70
CA PRO A 145 11.53 10.99 -5.01
C PRO A 145 11.43 10.92 -3.48
N LEU A 146 10.40 11.53 -2.87
CA LEU A 146 10.20 11.45 -1.43
C LEU A 146 9.91 10.01 -0.95
N GLU A 147 9.11 9.25 -1.71
CA GLU A 147 8.89 7.83 -1.46
C GLU A 147 10.22 7.04 -1.54
N LEU A 148 11.02 7.30 -2.57
CA LEU A 148 12.33 6.64 -2.74
C LEU A 148 13.28 6.98 -1.58
N LEU A 149 13.32 8.24 -1.15
CA LEU A 149 14.10 8.68 0.00
C LEU A 149 13.63 8.00 1.30
N LEU A 150 12.31 7.85 1.48
CA LEU A 150 11.75 7.11 2.61
C LEU A 150 12.15 5.62 2.58
N ILE A 151 12.14 4.99 1.41
CA ILE A 151 12.57 3.60 1.23
C ILE A 151 14.06 3.45 1.55
N VAL A 152 14.92 4.29 0.96
CA VAL A 152 16.38 4.20 1.16
C VAL A 152 16.74 4.53 2.61
N GLY A 153 16.27 5.67 3.13
CA GLY A 153 16.50 6.07 4.52
C GLY A 153 15.95 5.06 5.52
N GLY A 154 14.75 4.54 5.25
CA GLY A 154 14.13 3.48 6.03
C GLY A 154 14.94 2.19 6.02
N ALA A 155 15.46 1.76 4.88
CA ALA A 155 16.31 0.59 4.79
C ALA A 155 17.60 0.75 5.59
N LEU A 156 18.23 1.94 5.57
CA LEU A 156 19.39 2.24 6.40
C LEU A 156 19.07 2.10 7.90
N VAL A 157 17.91 2.59 8.34
CA VAL A 157 17.43 2.41 9.72
C VAL A 157 17.20 0.93 10.04
N LEU A 158 16.49 0.20 9.18
CA LEU A 158 16.20 -1.21 9.39
C LEU A 158 17.46 -2.08 9.38
N PHE A 159 18.50 -1.72 8.63
CA PHE A 159 19.79 -2.43 8.64
C PHE A 159 20.53 -2.32 9.97
N ARG A 160 20.27 -1.27 10.74
CA ARG A 160 20.77 -1.11 12.11
C ARG A 160 19.89 -1.80 13.15
N SER A 161 18.73 -2.36 12.76
CA SER A 161 17.88 -3.13 13.67
C SER A 161 18.59 -4.40 14.14
N GLU A 162 18.53 -4.67 15.44
CA GLU A 162 19.05 -5.91 16.04
C GLU A 162 18.26 -7.14 15.54
N THR A 163 16.99 -6.94 15.17
CA THR A 163 16.11 -8.01 14.69
C THR A 163 16.41 -8.39 13.24
N ARG A 164 16.81 -9.64 13.03
CA ARG A 164 17.20 -10.17 11.71
C ARG A 164 16.10 -10.04 10.65
N VAL A 165 14.84 -10.16 11.06
CA VAL A 165 13.70 -10.12 10.13
C VAL A 165 13.50 -8.71 9.56
N TRP A 166 13.60 -7.66 10.37
CA TRP A 166 13.50 -6.28 9.90
C TRP A 166 14.61 -5.92 8.89
N ARG A 167 15.84 -6.43 9.10
CA ARG A 167 16.92 -6.32 8.09
C ARG A 167 16.62 -7.05 6.78
N ARG A 168 15.89 -8.18 6.83
CA ARG A 168 15.46 -8.90 5.62
C ARG A 168 14.34 -8.15 4.90
N ILE A 169 13.37 -7.61 5.64
CA ILE A 169 12.30 -6.78 5.09
C ILE A 169 12.88 -5.56 4.38
N GLY A 170 13.81 -4.82 5.01
CA GLY A 170 14.44 -3.67 4.37
C GLY A 170 15.15 -4.01 3.04
N ARG A 171 15.85 -5.16 2.98
CA ARG A 171 16.45 -5.65 1.73
C ARG A 171 15.39 -6.05 0.70
N GLY A 172 14.35 -6.75 1.12
CA GLY A 172 13.26 -7.18 0.25
C GLY A 172 12.54 -6.01 -0.38
N VAL A 173 12.25 -4.96 0.40
CA VAL A 173 11.65 -3.72 -0.10
C VAL A 173 12.56 -3.06 -1.13
N LEU A 174 13.87 -2.89 -0.85
CA LEU A 174 14.80 -2.30 -1.83
C LEU A 174 14.83 -3.09 -3.15
N VAL A 175 14.89 -4.42 -3.08
CA VAL A 175 14.87 -5.27 -4.28
C VAL A 175 13.54 -5.09 -5.03
N ALA A 176 12.41 -5.12 -4.34
CA ALA A 176 11.10 -4.91 -4.94
C ALA A 176 10.99 -3.53 -5.62
N THR A 177 11.53 -2.48 -4.99
CA THR A 177 11.56 -1.13 -5.57
C THR A 177 12.42 -1.07 -6.83
N VAL A 178 13.61 -1.69 -6.84
CA VAL A 178 14.46 -1.74 -8.04
C VAL A 178 13.78 -2.51 -9.18
N VAL A 179 13.16 -3.66 -8.87
CA VAL A 179 12.41 -4.45 -9.85
C VAL A 179 11.24 -3.63 -10.42
N PHE A 180 10.49 -2.94 -9.56
CA PHE A 180 9.39 -2.08 -9.98
C PHE A 180 9.87 -0.92 -10.87
N ILE A 181 10.94 -0.23 -10.51
CA ILE A 181 11.49 0.86 -11.33
C ILE A 181 11.94 0.31 -12.70
N ALA A 182 12.63 -0.83 -12.74
CA ALA A 182 13.05 -1.45 -13.99
C ALA A 182 11.84 -1.82 -14.86
N PHE A 183 10.78 -2.37 -14.25
CA PHE A 183 9.52 -2.66 -14.94
C PHE A 183 8.87 -1.39 -15.50
N ALA A 184 8.73 -0.33 -14.70
CA ALA A 184 8.13 0.92 -15.11
C ALA A 184 8.90 1.58 -16.26
N VAL A 185 10.23 1.62 -16.18
CA VAL A 185 11.08 2.17 -17.26
C VAL A 185 10.96 1.36 -18.54
N THR A 186 10.83 0.03 -18.47
CA THR A 186 10.77 -0.82 -19.67
C THR A 186 9.40 -0.87 -20.33
N ASN A 187 8.32 -0.68 -19.56
CA ASN A 187 6.95 -0.86 -20.04
C ASN A 187 6.19 0.46 -20.20
N TRP A 188 6.54 1.51 -19.44
CA TRP A 188 5.78 2.77 -19.42
C TRP A 188 6.58 3.98 -19.89
N ALA A 189 7.91 3.89 -20.00
CA ALA A 189 8.73 5.00 -20.49
C ALA A 189 8.95 4.93 -22.02
N PHE A 190 7.87 4.81 -22.81
CA PHE A 190 7.84 5.03 -24.26
C PHE A 190 6.46 5.50 -24.71
#